data_AF-A0A8C8SDN4-F1
#
_entry.id   AF-A0A8C8SDN4-F1
#
_cell.length_a   1.000
_cell.length_b   1.000
_cell.length_c   1.000
_cell.angle_alpha   90.00
_cell.angle_beta   90.00
_cell.angle_gamma   90.00
#
_symmetry.space_group_name_H-M   'P 1'
#
loop_
_entity.id
_entity.type
_entity.pdbx_description
1 polymer ?
#
loop_
_entity_poly.entity_id
_entity_poly.type
_entity_poly.pdbx_seq_one_letter_code
_entity_poly.pdbx_strand_id
1 'polypeptide(L)'
;MEVRWFRSRFSTIVHVYLDGQDQYGDQMPEYRGRTKFLKDDIANGSVSLGIRDIRPSDDGQYKCFFESGGFYEEALLELQVAGQ
;
A
#
# COMPACT_ATOMS: atom_id res chain seq x y z
N MET A 1 14.85 2.56 1.63
CA MET A 1 13.61 3.35 1.40
C MET A 1 12.46 2.41 1.62
N GLU A 2 11.50 2.80 2.45
CA GLU A 2 10.30 2.02 2.73
C GLU A 2 9.05 2.76 2.23
N VAL A 3 8.15 2.02 1.60
CA VAL A 3 6.77 2.47 1.37
C VAL A 3 5.83 1.40 1.91
N ARG A 4 4.93 1.79 2.81
CA ARG A 4 3.99 0.88 3.46
C ARG A 4 2.57 1.39 3.29
N TRP A 5 1.72 0.52 2.76
CA TRP A 5 0.28 0.70 2.82
C TRP A 5 -0.31 -0.11 3.95
N PHE A 6 -1.16 0.52 4.73
CA PHE A 6 -1.89 -0.12 5.81
C PHE A 6 -3.31 0.46 5.93
N ARG A 7 -4.18 -0.24 6.65
CA ARG A 7 -5.55 0.24 6.94
C ARG A 7 -5.54 1.20 8.13
N SER A 8 -6.33 0.92 9.17
CA SER A 8 -6.50 1.80 10.32
C SER A 8 -5.30 1.82 11.27
N ARG A 9 -4.51 0.74 11.33
CA ARG A 9 -3.35 0.59 12.22
C ARG A 9 -2.09 0.22 11.44
N PHE A 10 -0.92 0.65 11.90
CA PHE A 10 0.35 0.35 11.22
C PHE A 10 0.63 -1.15 11.06
N SER A 11 0.05 -2.00 11.92
CA SER A 11 0.12 -3.47 11.84
C SER A 11 -0.87 -4.11 10.86
N THR A 12 -1.85 -3.35 10.35
CA THR A 12 -2.82 -3.84 9.34
C THR A 12 -2.24 -3.68 7.94
N ILE A 13 -1.20 -4.47 7.66
CA ILE A 13 -0.35 -4.32 6.47
C ILE A 13 -1.09 -4.80 5.22
N VAL A 14 -1.28 -3.87 4.28
CA VAL A 14 -1.81 -4.15 2.93
C VAL A 14 -0.66 -4.50 1.99
N HIS A 15 0.42 -3.70 2.02
CA HIS A 15 1.60 -3.92 1.20
C HIS A 15 2.82 -3.21 1.80
N VAL A 16 4.02 -3.78 1.63
CA VAL A 16 5.29 -3.16 1.98
C VAL A 16 6.22 -3.28 0.79
N TYR A 17 6.84 -2.17 0.41
CA TYR A 17 7.97 -2.11 -0.51
C TYR A 17 9.19 -1.64 0.28
N LEU A 18 10.24 -2.46 0.33
CA LEU A 18 11.45 -2.18 1.09
C LEU A 18 12.67 -2.47 0.22
N ASP A 19 13.56 -1.48 0.15
CA ASP A 19 14.89 -1.59 -0.48
C ASP A 19 14.89 -2.22 -1.89
N GLY A 20 13.92 -1.80 -2.70
CA GLY A 20 13.83 -2.23 -4.10
C GLY A 20 12.89 -3.41 -4.35
N GLN A 21 12.30 -4.00 -3.31
CA GLN A 21 11.53 -5.25 -3.42
C GLN A 21 10.20 -5.20 -2.65
N ASP A 22 9.18 -5.82 -3.24
CA ASP A 22 7.92 -6.09 -2.56
C ASP A 22 8.13 -7.12 -1.44
N GLN A 23 7.59 -6.84 -0.25
CA GLN A 23 7.62 -7.71 0.91
C GLN A 23 6.22 -8.29 1.15
N TYR A 24 6.10 -9.61 1.05
CA TYR A 24 4.81 -10.32 1.15
C TYR A 24 4.59 -11.05 2.48
N GLY A 25 5.61 -11.16 3.34
CA GLY A 25 5.58 -11.99 4.56
C GLY A 25 4.51 -11.57 5.57
N ASP A 26 4.46 -10.28 5.90
CA ASP A 26 3.59 -9.74 6.94
C ASP A 26 2.27 -9.16 6.41
N GLN A 27 1.96 -9.38 5.11
CA GLN A 27 0.70 -8.94 4.54
C GLN A 27 -0.48 -9.66 5.21
N MET A 28 -1.52 -8.88 5.49
CA MET A 28 -2.82 -9.40 5.91
C MET A 28 -3.31 -10.45 4.88
N PRO A 29 -3.84 -11.60 5.34
CA PRO A 29 -4.21 -12.71 4.47
C PRO A 29 -5.08 -12.33 3.26
N GLU A 30 -6.00 -11.39 3.43
CA GLU A 30 -6.94 -10.91 2.41
C GLU A 30 -6.27 -10.17 1.22
N TYR A 31 -5.04 -9.68 1.39
CA TYR A 31 -4.28 -8.95 0.35
C TYR A 31 -3.17 -9.77 -0.30
N ARG A 32 -2.84 -10.94 0.25
CA ARG A 32 -1.75 -11.79 -0.24
C ARG A 32 -1.97 -12.18 -1.71
N GLY A 33 -0.94 -11.97 -2.53
CA GLY A 33 -0.96 -12.27 -3.96
C GLY A 33 -1.84 -11.32 -4.81
N ARG A 34 -2.49 -10.34 -4.19
CA ARG A 34 -3.38 -9.37 -4.87
C ARG A 34 -2.73 -8.00 -4.99
N THR A 35 -1.70 -7.70 -4.22
CA THR A 35 -1.08 -6.37 -4.19
C THR A 35 0.25 -6.33 -4.95
N LYS A 36 0.53 -5.18 -5.56
CA LYS A 36 1.80 -4.91 -6.24
C LYS A 36 2.15 -3.43 -6.14
N PHE A 37 3.40 -3.13 -5.81
CA PHE A 37 3.92 -1.76 -5.89
C PHE A 37 4.13 -1.34 -7.35
N LEU A 38 3.60 -0.16 -7.72
CA LEU A 38 3.77 0.45 -9.03
C LEU A 38 4.81 1.56 -8.92
N LYS A 39 5.97 1.31 -9.56
CA LYS A 39 7.17 2.16 -9.46
C LYS A 39 7.41 3.04 -10.68
N ASP A 40 6.46 3.09 -11.61
CA ASP A 40 6.64 3.73 -12.91
C ASP A 40 6.92 5.24 -12.79
N ASP A 41 6.45 5.88 -11.73
CA ASP A 41 6.56 7.34 -11.51
C ASP A 41 7.39 7.72 -10.27
N ILE A 42 8.14 6.75 -9.72
CA ILE A 42 8.87 6.94 -8.44
C ILE A 42 9.96 8.00 -8.54
N ALA A 43 10.58 8.15 -9.71
CA ALA A 43 11.59 9.18 -9.96
C ALA A 43 11.02 10.61 -9.88
N ASN A 44 9.70 10.76 -10.09
CA ASN A 44 8.99 12.03 -9.96
C ASN A 44 8.35 12.20 -8.58
N GLY A 45 8.65 11.30 -7.63
CA GLY A 45 8.13 11.33 -6.26
C GLY A 45 6.72 10.77 -6.09
N SER A 46 6.19 10.08 -7.10
CA SER A 46 4.85 9.49 -7.07
C SER A 46 4.93 7.97 -6.99
N VAL A 47 4.11 7.38 -6.13
CA VAL A 47 4.03 5.93 -5.92
C VAL A 47 2.58 5.50 -5.91
N SER A 48 2.31 4.29 -6.36
CA SER A 48 0.95 3.77 -6.41
C SER A 48 0.91 2.30 -6.00
N LEU A 49 -0.19 1.91 -5.38
CA LEU A 49 -0.48 0.52 -5.04
C LEU A 49 -1.51 -0.04 -6.01
N GLY A 50 -1.16 -1.12 -6.70
CA GLY A 50 -2.13 -1.91 -7.45
C GLY A 50 -2.73 -3.00 -6.57
N ILE A 51 -4.07 -3.08 -6.51
CA ILE A 51 -4.80 -4.19 -5.90
C ILE A 51 -5.59 -4.91 -6.99
N ARG A 52 -5.39 -6.22 -7.12
CA ARG A 52 -6.06 -7.09 -8.10
C ARG A 52 -7.29 -7.76 -7.50
N ASP A 53 -8.23 -8.11 -8.36
CA ASP A 53 -9.48 -8.79 -8.01
C ASP A 53 -10.22 -8.04 -6.88
N ILE A 54 -10.46 -6.73 -7.06
CA ILE A 54 -11.10 -5.85 -6.07
C ILE A 54 -12.39 -6.47 -5.51
N ARG A 55 -12.57 -6.36 -4.20
CA ARG A 55 -13.71 -6.88 -3.42
C ARG A 55 -14.39 -5.73 -2.69
N PRO A 56 -15.69 -5.84 -2.34
CA PRO A 56 -16.36 -4.85 -1.48
C PRO A 56 -15.65 -4.60 -0.15
N SER A 57 -14.99 -5.62 0.41
CA SER A 57 -14.19 -5.50 1.64
C SER A 57 -12.93 -4.63 1.48
N ASP A 58 -12.51 -4.35 0.26
CA ASP A 58 -11.36 -3.48 0.00
C ASP A 58 -11.75 -1.99 0.11
N ASP A 59 -13.04 -1.66 0.17
CA ASP A 59 -13.54 -0.30 0.40
C ASP A 59 -12.98 0.31 1.71
N GLY A 60 -12.89 1.63 1.74
CA GLY A 60 -12.56 2.42 2.92
C GLY A 60 -11.15 3.01 2.90
N GLN A 61 -10.72 3.46 4.09
CA GLN A 61 -9.48 4.19 4.28
C GLN A 61 -8.23 3.31 4.16
N TYR A 62 -7.21 3.89 3.55
CA TYR A 62 -5.83 3.42 3.51
C TYR A 62 -4.90 4.56 3.94
N LYS A 63 -3.76 4.19 4.50
CA LYS A 63 -2.65 5.10 4.76
C LYS A 63 -1.42 4.63 4.03
N CYS A 64 -0.73 5.56 3.40
CA CYS A 64 0.59 5.37 2.81
C CYS A 64 1.61 6.03 3.72
N PHE A 65 2.53 5.24 4.26
CA PHE A 65 3.72 5.70 4.96
C PHE A 65 4.91 5.61 4.02
N PHE A 66 5.70 6.67 3.95
CA PHE A 66 6.91 6.72 3.14
C PHE A 66 8.09 7.14 4.02
N GLU A 67 9.17 6.37 4.00
CA GLU A 67 10.41 6.68 4.73
C GLU A 67 11.62 6.63 3.81
N SER A 68 12.42 7.69 3.87
CA SER A 68 13.70 7.77 3.16
C SER A 68 14.69 8.66 3.92
N GLY A 69 15.91 8.16 4.15
CA GLY A 69 17.00 8.94 4.74
C GLY A 69 16.72 9.46 6.17
N GLY A 70 15.88 8.76 6.94
CA GLY A 70 15.50 9.16 8.30
C GLY A 70 14.35 10.18 8.38
N PHE A 71 13.79 10.59 7.25
CA PHE A 71 12.55 11.36 7.18
C PHE A 71 11.40 10.46 6.79
N TYR A 72 10.23 10.71 7.37
CA TYR A 72 9.01 10.01 7.01
C TYR A 72 7.82 10.95 6.93
N GLU A 73 6.86 10.60 6.09
CA GLU A 73 5.56 11.27 5.98
C GLU A 73 4.45 10.25 5.75
N GLU A 74 3.22 10.65 6.09
CA GLU A 74 2.01 9.84 5.87
C GLU A 74 0.98 10.57 5.00
N ALA A 75 0.31 9.83 4.14
CA ALA A 75 -0.85 10.29 3.37
C ALA A 75 -2.05 9.37 3.61
N LEU A 76 -3.25 9.95 3.71
CA LEU A 76 -4.51 9.22 3.81
C LEU A 76 -5.19 9.17 2.44
N LEU A 77 -5.67 7.98 2.07
CA LEU A 77 -6.40 7.73 0.84
C LEU A 77 -7.73 7.01 1.16
N GLU A 78 -8.78 7.35 0.41
CA GLU A 78 -10.06 6.64 0.46
C GLU A 78 -10.21 5.81 -0.83
N LEU A 79 -10.43 4.50 -0.70
CA LEU A 79 -10.80 3.66 -1.83
C LEU A 79 -12.31 3.42 -1.78
N GLN A 80 -13.03 3.95 -2.77
CA GLN A 80 -14.45 3.66 -2.94
C GLN A 80 -14.61 2.53 -3.95
N VAL A 81 -15.15 1.40 -3.51
CA VAL A 81 -15.44 0.26 -4.39
C VAL A 81 -16.90 0.32 -4.79
N ALA A 82 -17.15 0.66 -6.04
CA ALA A 82 -18.49 0.55 -6.61
C ALA A 82 -18.77 -0.92 -6.99
N GLY A 83 -19.78 -1.54 -6.38
CA GLY A 83 -20.12 -2.93 -6.66
C GLY A 83 -21.47 -3.38 -6.09
N GLN A 84 -22.45 -3.41 -7.00
CA GLN A 84 -23.85 -3.89 -6.97
C GLN A 84 -24.84 -3.32 -5.95
#